data_AF-A0A850SXH9-F1
#
_entry.id   AF-A0A850SXH9-F1
#
_cell.length_a   1.000
_cell.length_b   1.000
_cell.length_c   1.000
_cell.angle_alpha   90.00
_cell.angle_beta   90.00
_cell.angle_gamma   90.00
#
_symmetry.space_group_name_H-M   'P 1'
#
loop_
_entity.id
_entity.type
_entity.pdbx_description
1 polymer ?
#
loop_
_entity_poly.entity_id
_entity_poly.type
_entity_poly.pdbx_seq_one_letter_code
_entity_poly.pdbx_strand_id
1 'polypeptide(L)'
;MELFFRLRWVVLALALAACATGKDAASAADFYWTGHGYLSPGASGEPEIIGTFATEAECREAVDYWMSRQVVGNPVSGECLPTDRR
;
A
#
# COMPACT_ATOMS: atom_id res chain seq x y z
N MET A 1 -24.29 -14.34 -41.11
CA MET A 1 -23.58 -13.09 -40.74
C MET A 1 -24.04 -12.54 -39.39
N GLU A 2 -24.45 -13.38 -38.42
CA GLU A 2 -25.04 -12.90 -37.15
C GLU A 2 -24.22 -13.28 -35.90
N LEU A 3 -23.23 -14.17 -36.03
CA LEU A 3 -22.35 -14.61 -34.93
C LEU A 3 -21.32 -13.55 -34.51
N PHE A 4 -20.88 -12.69 -35.44
CA PHE A 4 -19.87 -11.66 -35.16
C PHE A 4 -20.40 -10.50 -34.30
N PHE A 5 -21.70 -10.22 -34.36
CA PHE A 5 -22.26 -9.08 -33.64
C PHE A 5 -22.36 -9.35 -32.14
N ARG A 6 -22.66 -10.60 -31.73
CA ARG A 6 -22.79 -10.98 -30.31
C ARG A 6 -21.45 -11.07 -29.59
N LEU A 7 -20.37 -11.40 -30.28
CA LEU A 7 -19.04 -11.55 -29.69
C LEU A 7 -18.45 -10.19 -29.24
N ARG A 8 -18.78 -9.11 -29.96
CA ARG A 8 -18.28 -7.75 -29.67
C ARG A 8 -18.85 -7.16 -28.37
N TRP A 9 -20.06 -7.56 -27.98
CA TRP A 9 -20.67 -7.12 -26.71
C TRP A 9 -20.10 -7.85 -25.50
N VAL A 10 -19.68 -9.11 -25.65
CA VAL A 10 -19.06 -9.89 -24.56
C VAL A 10 -17.68 -9.32 -24.21
N VAL A 11 -16.88 -8.95 -25.21
CA VAL A 11 -15.54 -8.36 -24.99
C VAL A 11 -15.64 -6.99 -24.31
N LEU A 12 -16.68 -6.19 -24.63
CA LEU A 12 -16.85 -4.86 -24.02
C LEU A 12 -17.26 -4.95 -22.53
N ALA A 13 -18.00 -5.98 -22.13
CA ALA A 13 -18.41 -6.17 -20.73
C ALA A 13 -17.25 -6.58 -19.80
N LEU A 14 -16.25 -7.30 -20.32
CA LEU A 14 -15.07 -7.74 -19.55
C LEU A 14 -14.10 -6.60 -19.23
N ALA A 15 -14.06 -5.52 -20.02
CA ALA A 15 -13.14 -4.40 -19.78
C ALA A 15 -13.55 -3.48 -18.62
N LEU A 16 -14.84 -3.46 -18.24
CA LEU A 16 -15.36 -2.61 -17.17
C LEU A 16 -15.24 -3.22 -15.76
N ALA A 17 -14.91 -4.51 -15.66
CA ALA A 17 -14.79 -5.21 -14.37
C ALA A 17 -13.39 -5.08 -13.72
N ALA A 18 -12.38 -4.56 -14.45
CA ALA A 18 -11.00 -4.50 -13.96
C ALA A 18 -10.65 -3.20 -13.18
N CYS A 19 -11.52 -2.19 -13.18
CA CYS A 19 -11.33 -0.94 -12.41
C CYS A 19 -12.35 -0.75 -11.29
N ALA A 20 -12.90 -1.85 -10.77
CA ALA A 20 -13.54 -1.88 -9.45
C ALA A 20 -12.56 -2.44 -8.42
N THR A 21 -11.31 -1.95 -8.42
CA THR A 21 -10.41 -2.15 -7.27
C THR A 21 -11.02 -1.35 -6.13
N GLY A 22 -11.56 -2.09 -5.16
CA GLY A 22 -12.41 -1.60 -4.08
C GLY A 22 -11.84 -0.35 -3.41
N LYS A 23 -12.61 0.74 -3.52
CA LYS A 23 -12.51 1.91 -2.64
C LYS A 23 -13.46 1.79 -1.45
N ASP A 24 -13.96 0.59 -1.18
CA ASP A 24 -14.84 0.29 -0.06
C ASP A 24 -14.00 -0.30 1.08
N ALA A 25 -13.48 0.60 1.93
CA ALA A 25 -13.27 0.43 3.37
C ALA A 25 -12.20 1.40 3.92
N ALA A 26 -12.22 2.67 3.51
CA ALA A 26 -11.87 3.74 4.46
C ALA A 26 -13.07 3.92 5.42
N SER A 27 -13.46 2.85 6.11
CA SER A 27 -14.32 2.97 7.29
C SER A 27 -13.53 3.83 8.26
N ALA A 28 -14.15 4.89 8.76
CA ALA A 28 -13.64 5.74 9.83
C ALA A 28 -12.84 4.92 10.86
N ALA A 29 -11.52 4.86 10.67
CA ALA A 29 -10.67 4.08 11.54
C ALA A 29 -10.36 4.96 12.74
N ASP A 30 -10.69 4.48 13.93
CA ASP A 30 -10.28 5.05 15.22
C ASP A 30 -8.76 4.97 15.43
N PHE A 31 -8.03 4.43 14.44
CA PHE A 31 -6.59 4.27 14.40
C PHE A 31 -6.02 4.82 13.09
N TYR A 32 -4.79 5.32 13.16
CA TYR A 32 -3.94 5.62 12.00
C TYR A 32 -2.82 4.58 11.90
N TRP A 33 -2.19 4.48 10.75
CA TRP A 33 -1.06 3.59 10.53
C TRP A 33 0.24 4.37 10.60
N THR A 34 1.20 3.91 11.38
CA THR A 34 2.53 4.51 11.48
C THR A 34 3.54 3.64 10.75
N GLY A 35 4.28 4.21 9.82
CA GLY A 35 5.37 3.54 9.12
C GLY A 35 6.69 3.67 9.89
N HIS A 36 7.32 2.54 10.18
CA HIS A 36 8.59 2.43 10.88
C HIS A 36 9.66 1.87 9.93
N GLY A 37 10.80 2.54 9.84
CA GLY A 37 11.97 2.09 9.08
C GLY A 37 13.12 1.72 10.02
N TYR A 38 13.68 0.54 9.87
CA TYR A 38 14.80 0.07 10.69
C TYR A 38 16.04 -0.07 9.81
N LEU A 39 17.11 0.62 10.22
CA LEU A 39 18.44 0.46 9.65
C LEU A 39 19.28 -0.40 10.58
N SER A 40 20.00 -1.38 10.03
CA SER A 40 21.00 -2.15 10.77
C SER A 40 22.37 -2.05 10.11
N PRO A 41 23.43 -1.66 10.86
CA PRO A 41 23.37 -0.98 12.16
C PRO A 41 22.84 0.45 11.98
N GLY A 42 21.79 0.78 12.73
CA GLY A 42 21.27 2.15 12.84
C GLY A 42 22.06 2.95 13.88
N ALA A 43 22.02 4.28 13.80
CA ALA A 43 22.77 5.14 14.72
C ALA A 43 22.34 4.98 16.19
N SER A 44 21.07 4.71 16.43
CA SER A 44 20.46 4.57 17.76
C SER A 44 19.80 3.22 18.01
N GLY A 45 19.60 2.39 16.98
CA GLY A 45 18.79 1.17 17.05
C GLY A 45 17.28 1.41 17.09
N GLU A 46 16.84 2.67 17.15
CA GLU A 46 15.43 3.06 17.09
C GLU A 46 14.93 3.12 15.64
N PRO A 47 13.64 2.83 15.39
CA PRO A 47 13.05 3.02 14.08
C PRO A 47 12.96 4.50 13.70
N GLU A 48 13.21 4.79 12.43
CA GLU A 48 12.84 6.04 11.78
C GLU A 48 11.32 6.07 11.55
N ILE A 49 10.65 7.14 11.97
CA ILE A 49 9.23 7.33 11.67
C ILE A 49 9.10 7.89 10.25
N ILE A 50 8.60 7.06 9.33
CA ILE A 50 8.42 7.40 7.92
C ILE A 50 7.22 8.32 7.74
N GLY A 51 6.16 8.11 8.52
CA GLY A 51 4.96 8.93 8.51
C GLY A 51 3.76 8.26 9.17
N THR A 52 2.63 8.98 9.18
CA THR A 52 1.32 8.49 9.61
C THR A 52 0.33 8.53 8.44
N PHE A 53 -0.45 7.47 8.31
CA PHE A 53 -1.29 7.20 7.13
C PHE A 53 -2.70 6.82 7.55
N ALA A 54 -3.68 7.11 6.69
CA ALA A 54 -5.07 6.79 6.96
C ALA A 54 -5.35 5.29 6.76
N THR A 55 -4.61 4.64 5.87
CA THR A 55 -4.79 3.22 5.53
C THR A 55 -3.48 2.43 5.64
N GLU A 56 -3.59 1.12 5.86
CA GLU A 56 -2.44 0.21 5.87
C GLU A 56 -1.74 0.19 4.50
N ALA A 57 -2.51 0.26 3.41
CA ALA A 57 -1.98 0.22 2.05
C ALA A 57 -1.07 1.42 1.76
N GLU A 58 -1.52 2.64 2.11
CA GLU A 58 -0.70 3.86 1.98
C GLU A 58 0.57 3.77 2.83
N CYS A 59 0.46 3.23 4.05
CA CYS A 59 1.63 3.01 4.89
C CYS A 59 2.63 2.04 4.24
N ARG A 60 2.16 0.90 3.73
CA ARG A 60 3.01 -0.11 3.09
C ARG A 60 3.72 0.46 1.86
N GLU A 61 3.02 1.22 1.01
CA GLU A 61 3.61 1.88 -0.15
C GLU A 61 4.72 2.86 0.26
N ALA A 62 4.46 3.67 1.30
CA ALA A 62 5.46 4.62 1.81
C ALA A 62 6.68 3.92 2.43
N VAL A 63 6.45 2.81 3.14
CA VAL A 63 7.52 1.95 3.70
C VAL A 63 8.37 1.33 2.60
N ASP A 64 7.75 0.73 1.59
CA ASP A 64 8.45 0.14 0.44
C ASP A 64 9.26 1.19 -0.31
N TYR A 65 8.69 2.38 -0.52
CA TYR A 65 9.40 3.50 -1.13
C TYR A 65 10.58 3.96 -0.27
N TRP A 66 10.43 4.05 1.05
CA TRP A 66 11.53 4.36 1.95
C TRP A 66 12.65 3.30 1.89
N MET A 67 12.30 2.02 1.89
CA MET A 67 13.25 0.91 1.78
C MET A 67 14.02 0.95 0.45
N SER A 68 13.35 1.30 -0.65
CA SER A 68 13.98 1.41 -1.98
C SER A 68 15.07 2.47 -2.07
N ARG A 69 15.05 3.47 -1.18
CA ARG A 69 16.04 4.55 -1.12
C ARG A 69 17.27 4.19 -0.30
N GLN A 70 17.27 3.04 0.38
CA GLN A 70 18.36 2.65 1.25
C GLN A 70 19.56 2.13 0.45
N VAL A 71 20.76 2.40 0.97
CA VAL A 71 22.02 2.03 0.32
C VAL A 71 22.20 0.51 0.35
N VAL A 72 22.58 -0.06 -0.80
CA VAL A 72 22.86 -1.49 -0.95
C VAL A 72 23.96 -1.94 0.01
N GLY A 73 23.65 -2.92 0.87
CA GLY A 73 24.61 -3.54 1.78
C GLY A 73 24.22 -3.48 3.26
N ASN A 74 23.34 -2.56 3.66
CA ASN A 74 22.77 -2.56 5.01
C ASN A 74 21.47 -3.35 5.05
N PRO A 75 21.30 -4.28 6.02
CA PRO A 75 20.00 -4.83 6.33
C PRO A 75 19.02 -3.71 6.70
N VAL A 76 17.91 -3.68 5.97
CA VAL A 76 16.82 -2.74 6.18
C VAL A 76 15.52 -3.51 6.33
N SER A 77 14.69 -3.09 7.26
CA SER A 77 13.31 -3.58 7.39
C SER A 77 12.37 -2.42 7.59
N GLY A 78 11.11 -2.65 7.24
CA GLY A 78 10.06 -1.65 7.36
C GLY A 78 8.78 -2.31 7.84
N GLU A 79 8.07 -1.63 8.73
CA GLU A 79 6.85 -2.13 9.36
C GLU A 79 5.77 -1.06 9.42
N CYS A 80 4.51 -1.49 9.30
CA CYS A 80 3.34 -0.64 9.47
C CYS A 80 2.57 -1.08 10.71
N LEU A 81 2.48 -0.22 11.71
CA LEU A 81 1.84 -0.52 12.98
C LEU A 81 0.58 0.36 13.15
N PRO A 82 -0.58 -0.22 13.50
CA PRO A 82 -1.77 0.56 13.82
C PRO A 82 -1.54 1.30 15.14
N THR A 83 -1.98 2.56 15.20
CA THR A 83 -1.86 3.44 16.35
C THR A 83 -3.21 4.09 16.64
N ASP A 84 -3.72 3.93 17.86
CA ASP A 84 -5.01 4.50 18.25
C ASP A 84 -4.98 6.05 18.26
N ARG A 85 -6.06 6.67 17.78
CA ARG A 85 -6.34 8.10 18.03
C ARG A 85 -6.86 8.25 19.46
N ARG A 86 -5.95 8.41 20.41
CA ARG A 86 -6.30 8.73 21.79
C ARG A 86 -6.82 10.16 21.94
#